data_AF-A0A8J2JST4-F1
#
_entry.id   AF-A0A8J2JST4-F1
#
_cell.length_a   1.000
_cell.length_b   1.000
_cell.length_c   1.000
_cell.angle_alpha   90.00
_cell.angle_beta   90.00
_cell.angle_gamma   90.00
#
_symmetry.space_group_name_H-M   'P 1'
#
loop_
_entity.id
_entity.type
_entity.pdbx_description
1 polymer ?
#
loop_
_entity_poly.entity_id
_entity_poly.type
_entity_poly.pdbx_seq_one_letter_code
_entity_poly.pdbx_strand_id
1 'polypeptide(L)'
;MTLKIVSRRSKRKVNTIVISALAVTTLVFLGIKFFCYYFSPNSNITLVTIKFLEVSTKPSLLGNEINKFHSATVHESLSPSERYPENNSSNCPVTVVLILCNDGNKQTSVVTSSLTVSQNPKKFPNPGSVKDHPRGKPILRNFDRQINQTVVLLKSIVLQQQFANLAKDKNDYSSKKHQSGQACVNVLILSDEKENYERVKQTINGQQWSPEFTRWINLTFVPVSYPPGTQWMRKLFRPCATLRLFLADLLPQHDSVIYLDTDIIFLRNIQDLWDEFNKFRSSMALAAMAPCLNHYQSSANHVPFYGKTGLNAGVMLMNLTRIRSSGWTGKILEVTSEFKSKITLADQDILNIYFHSNPEEVHELTCDWNFRPFQCRKGSFCQDLTLTQGISALHGNALSFTSEGSEPLFHTVFSTFQRLNLTFSDPIIVKQLVKDIQTRLGRLEGRSTSDCSHFGAFNLLLLDRMNSLVQN
;
A
#
# COMPACT_ATOMS: atom_id res chain seq x y z
N MET A 1 43.11 -24.56 11.16
CA MET A 1 43.73 -23.27 10.76
C MET A 1 43.38 -22.26 11.85
N THR A 2 44.36 -21.65 12.51
CA THR A 2 44.11 -20.75 13.67
C THR A 2 44.25 -19.30 13.20
N LEU A 3 43.15 -18.56 13.14
CA LEU A 3 43.16 -17.14 12.77
C LEU A 3 43.37 -16.27 14.02
N LYS A 4 44.53 -15.61 14.11
CA LYS A 4 44.77 -14.53 15.09
C LYS A 4 44.42 -13.19 14.42
N ILE A 5 43.36 -12.54 14.91
CA ILE A 5 43.04 -11.16 14.53
C ILE A 5 43.67 -10.23 15.59
N VAL A 6 44.61 -9.39 15.17
CA VAL A 6 45.20 -8.35 16.02
C VAL A 6 44.64 -7.01 15.57
N SER A 7 43.83 -6.36 16.43
CA SER A 7 43.41 -4.97 16.24
C SER A 7 44.58 -4.03 16.54
N ARG A 8 44.91 -3.12 15.61
CA ARG A 8 45.96 -2.10 15.81
C ARG A 8 45.47 -0.84 16.55
N ARG A 9 44.23 -0.82 17.05
CA ARG A 9 43.72 0.25 17.94
C ARG A 9 42.92 -0.36 19.09
N SER A 10 43.63 -0.91 20.07
CA SER A 10 43.20 -1.08 21.47
C SER A 10 44.11 -2.12 22.14
N LYS A 11 44.85 -1.72 23.18
CA LYS A 11 45.54 -2.65 24.08
C LYS A 11 44.52 -3.37 24.97
N ARG A 12 43.69 -4.27 24.42
CA ARG A 12 42.92 -5.26 25.19
C ARG A 12 42.87 -6.59 24.45
N LYS A 13 43.26 -7.67 25.14
CA LYS A 13 43.24 -9.06 24.64
C LYS A 13 41.80 -9.46 24.28
N VAL A 14 41.59 -10.02 23.09
CA VAL A 14 40.34 -10.69 22.71
C VAL A 14 40.58 -12.20 22.72
N ASN A 15 39.67 -12.94 23.35
CA ASN A 15 39.73 -14.39 23.54
C ASN A 15 39.70 -15.14 22.19
N THR A 16 40.43 -16.25 22.16
CA THR A 16 40.57 -17.17 21.02
C THR A 16 39.24 -17.85 20.69
N ILE A 17 38.77 -17.72 19.44
CA ILE A 17 37.62 -18.48 18.93
C ILE A 17 38.15 -19.75 18.25
N VAL A 18 37.75 -20.92 18.74
CA VAL A 18 38.03 -22.21 18.12
C VAL A 18 36.79 -22.64 17.34
N ILE A 19 36.89 -22.68 16.01
CA ILE A 19 35.86 -23.27 15.14
C ILE A 19 36.35 -24.65 14.72
N SER A 20 35.55 -25.69 14.96
CA SER A 20 35.88 -27.08 14.66
C SER A 20 36.04 -27.30 13.14
N ALA A 21 37.13 -27.95 12.76
CA ALA A 21 37.61 -28.07 11.38
C ALA A 21 36.79 -29.01 10.47
N LEU A 22 35.66 -29.57 10.93
CA LEU A 22 34.87 -30.52 10.14
C LEU A 22 33.78 -29.87 9.27
N ALA A 23 33.38 -28.62 9.53
CA ALA A 23 32.29 -27.97 8.80
C ALA A 23 32.75 -27.17 7.56
N VAL A 24 34.05 -26.89 7.42
CA VAL A 24 34.56 -25.99 6.37
C VAL A 24 35.06 -26.74 5.13
N THR A 25 35.40 -28.02 5.24
CA THR A 25 35.90 -28.80 4.09
C THR A 25 34.80 -29.32 3.15
N THR A 26 33.54 -29.44 3.60
CA THR A 26 32.44 -29.92 2.74
C THR A 26 31.70 -28.80 2.00
N LEU A 27 31.90 -27.53 2.37
CA LEU A 27 31.09 -26.40 1.88
C LEU A 27 31.82 -25.43 0.93
N VAL A 28 33.10 -25.68 0.61
CA VAL A 28 33.89 -24.86 -0.35
C VAL A 28 33.66 -25.28 -1.81
N PHE A 29 33.02 -26.43 -2.07
CA PHE A 29 32.76 -26.92 -3.44
C PHE A 29 31.58 -26.26 -4.19
N LEU A 30 30.83 -25.36 -3.55
CA LEU A 30 29.58 -24.80 -4.12
C LEU A 30 29.59 -23.29 -4.41
N GLY A 31 30.73 -22.60 -4.31
CA GLY A 31 30.86 -21.22 -4.81
C GLY A 31 29.95 -20.18 -4.11
N ILE A 32 29.52 -20.43 -2.87
CA ILE A 32 28.67 -19.53 -2.10
C ILE A 32 29.54 -18.47 -1.41
N LYS A 33 29.34 -17.19 -1.74
CA LYS A 33 29.91 -16.05 -0.98
C LYS A 33 29.20 -15.95 0.36
N PHE A 34 29.94 -16.02 1.46
CA PHE A 34 29.41 -15.72 2.80
C PHE A 34 29.66 -14.26 3.19
N PHE A 35 28.64 -13.63 3.77
CA PHE A 35 28.76 -12.43 4.60
C PHE A 35 28.67 -12.88 6.06
N CYS A 36 29.70 -12.65 6.87
CA CYS A 36 29.61 -12.80 8.32
C CYS A 36 29.24 -11.46 8.95
N TYR A 37 28.17 -11.44 9.74
CA TYR A 37 27.78 -10.30 10.56
C TYR A 37 28.32 -10.47 11.97
N TYR A 38 28.94 -9.42 12.52
CA TYR A 38 29.35 -9.35 13.92
C TYR A 38 28.37 -8.45 14.68
N PHE A 39 27.76 -8.96 15.74
CA PHE A 39 26.91 -8.18 16.66
C PHE A 39 27.68 -7.88 17.94
N SER A 40 27.87 -6.59 18.25
CA SER A 40 28.29 -6.12 19.58
C SER A 40 27.09 -5.48 20.27
N PRO A 41 26.82 -5.74 21.56
CA PRO A 41 25.59 -5.27 22.22
C PRO A 41 25.51 -3.76 22.44
N ASN A 42 26.55 -2.98 22.12
CA ASN A 42 26.53 -1.53 22.23
C ASN A 42 27.37 -0.90 21.11
N SER A 43 26.74 -0.01 20.34
CA SER A 43 27.22 0.87 19.26
C SER A 43 27.30 0.33 17.80
N ASN A 44 26.87 1.23 16.90
CA ASN A 44 26.66 1.20 15.43
C ASN A 44 27.25 0.04 14.60
N ILE A 45 26.41 -0.47 13.67
CA ILE A 45 26.74 -1.47 12.65
C ILE A 45 27.89 -0.93 11.77
N THR A 46 29.04 -1.60 11.80
CA THR A 46 30.14 -1.35 10.86
C THR A 46 30.20 -2.52 9.87
N LEU A 47 29.97 -2.25 8.58
CA LEU A 47 30.13 -3.23 7.51
C LEU A 47 31.62 -3.47 7.26
N VAL A 48 32.11 -4.68 7.49
CA VAL A 48 33.49 -5.07 7.14
C VAL A 48 33.43 -6.00 5.92
N THR A 49 33.83 -5.49 4.76
CA THR A 49 33.95 -6.28 3.54
C THR A 49 35.31 -6.98 3.52
N ILE A 50 35.35 -8.30 3.72
CA ILE A 50 36.57 -9.09 3.52
C ILE A 50 36.59 -9.57 2.07
N LYS A 51 37.52 -9.04 1.26
CA LYS A 51 37.78 -9.52 -0.10
C LYS A 51 38.66 -10.78 -0.01
N PHE A 52 38.14 -11.94 -0.38
CA PHE A 52 38.99 -13.09 -0.68
C PHE A 52 39.50 -12.95 -2.12
N LEU A 53 40.83 -12.96 -2.29
CA LEU A 53 41.47 -13.08 -3.60
C LEU A 53 41.28 -14.51 -4.13
N GLU A 54 40.87 -14.63 -5.38
CA GLU A 54 40.79 -15.90 -6.10
C GLU A 54 42.14 -16.61 -6.05
N VAL A 55 42.16 -17.84 -5.52
CA VAL A 55 43.31 -18.73 -5.66
C VAL A 55 43.12 -19.51 -6.95
N SER A 56 43.81 -19.08 -8.01
CA SER A 56 43.93 -19.81 -9.26
C SER A 56 44.73 -21.10 -9.03
N THR A 57 44.15 -22.25 -9.37
CA THR A 57 44.81 -23.55 -9.30
C THR A 57 45.60 -23.82 -10.58
N LYS A 58 46.92 -23.63 -10.55
CA LYS A 58 47.85 -24.43 -11.36
C LYS A 58 49.08 -24.83 -10.52
N PRO A 59 49.45 -26.12 -10.48
CA PRO A 59 50.57 -26.58 -9.68
C PRO A 59 51.87 -26.46 -10.49
N SER A 60 52.86 -25.72 -9.97
CA SER A 60 54.28 -26.13 -9.94
C SER A 60 55.24 -24.96 -9.66
N LEU A 61 56.28 -25.29 -8.88
CA LEU A 61 57.61 -24.65 -8.75
C LEU A 61 57.81 -23.48 -7.77
N LEU A 62 58.37 -23.89 -6.62
CA LEU A 62 59.49 -23.32 -5.85
C LEU A 62 59.76 -21.80 -5.88
N GLY A 63 59.89 -21.26 -4.66
CA GLY A 63 61.13 -20.53 -4.32
C GLY A 63 60.99 -19.06 -3.92
N ASN A 64 61.16 -18.83 -2.62
CA ASN A 64 61.82 -17.69 -1.99
C ASN A 64 61.26 -16.26 -2.10
N GLU A 65 61.52 -15.56 -0.99
CA GLU A 65 61.56 -14.11 -0.79
C GLU A 65 60.27 -13.38 -0.34
N ILE A 66 60.17 -13.38 0.98
CA ILE A 66 59.66 -12.29 1.81
C ILE A 66 60.33 -10.97 1.42
N ASN A 67 59.53 -9.96 1.03
CA ASN A 67 59.65 -8.51 1.31
C ASN A 67 59.24 -7.63 0.12
N LYS A 68 58.06 -7.02 0.20
CA LYS A 68 57.83 -5.60 -0.12
C LYS A 68 56.37 -5.23 0.15
N PHE A 69 56.14 -4.60 1.29
CA PHE A 69 54.94 -3.81 1.54
C PHE A 69 55.09 -2.48 0.78
N HIS A 70 54.22 -2.25 -0.20
CA HIS A 70 53.93 -0.90 -0.70
C HIS A 70 52.45 -0.60 -0.57
N SER A 71 52.19 0.61 -0.10
CA SER A 71 50.88 1.19 0.21
C SER A 71 49.93 1.13 -0.98
N ALA A 72 48.68 0.72 -0.73
CA ALA A 72 47.58 1.00 -1.63
C ALA A 72 46.79 2.19 -1.09
N THR A 73 46.81 3.27 -1.86
CA THR A 73 46.10 4.53 -1.67
C THR A 73 44.59 4.30 -1.77
N VAL A 74 43.84 4.91 -0.86
CA VAL A 74 42.37 4.96 -0.91
C VAL A 74 41.98 5.89 -2.06
N HIS A 75 41.34 5.35 -3.10
CA HIS A 75 40.61 6.17 -4.06
C HIS A 75 39.22 6.47 -3.47
N GLU A 76 39.02 7.75 -3.17
CA GLU A 76 37.74 8.37 -2.82
C GLU A 76 36.81 8.26 -4.04
N SER A 77 35.76 7.45 -3.93
CA SER A 77 34.65 7.44 -4.89
C SER A 77 33.41 7.98 -4.21
N LEU A 78 33.14 9.27 -4.49
CA LEU A 78 31.86 9.97 -4.58
C LEU A 78 30.81 9.70 -3.48
N SER A 79 30.56 10.75 -2.72
CA SER A 79 29.56 10.92 -1.68
C SER A 79 28.13 10.53 -2.07
N PRO A 80 27.37 9.83 -1.21
CA PRO A 80 25.92 9.89 -1.23
C PRO A 80 25.47 11.19 -0.55
N SER A 81 25.47 12.28 -1.29
CA SER A 81 24.83 13.54 -0.90
C SER A 81 23.46 13.67 -1.55
N GLU A 82 22.55 12.76 -1.21
CA GLU A 82 21.12 13.07 -1.13
C GLU A 82 20.65 12.51 0.21
N ARG A 83 21.07 13.23 1.26
CA ARG A 83 20.54 13.07 2.60
C ARG A 83 19.09 13.53 2.51
N TYR A 84 18.15 12.57 2.48
CA TYR A 84 16.73 12.86 2.69
C TYR A 84 16.62 13.74 3.94
N PRO A 85 15.80 14.81 3.93
CA PRO A 85 15.71 15.70 5.07
C PRO A 85 15.31 14.88 6.29
N GLU A 86 16.14 14.95 7.33
CA GLU A 86 15.74 14.60 8.70
C GLU A 86 14.50 15.45 9.01
N ASN A 87 13.32 14.83 8.90
CA ASN A 87 12.07 15.52 9.14
C ASN A 87 11.78 15.46 10.63
N ASN A 88 11.63 16.66 11.22
CA ASN A 88 11.27 16.89 12.61
C ASN A 88 10.11 15.99 13.05
N SER A 89 10.20 15.48 14.28
CA SER A 89 9.22 14.59 14.89
C SER A 89 7.81 15.18 14.94
N SER A 90 6.93 14.70 14.06
CA SER A 90 5.49 14.59 14.29
C SER A 90 5.10 13.15 13.94
N ASN A 91 5.17 12.26 14.94
CA ASN A 91 4.90 10.84 14.71
C ASN A 91 3.38 10.63 14.56
N CYS A 92 2.84 10.87 13.37
CA CYS A 92 1.44 10.60 13.03
C CYS A 92 1.19 9.09 13.23
N PRO A 93 0.26 8.67 14.12
CA PRO A 93 0.09 7.26 14.46
C PRO A 93 -0.55 6.43 13.34
N VAL A 94 -1.28 7.08 12.42
CA VAL A 94 -1.90 6.42 11.27
C VAL A 94 -1.03 6.65 10.03
N THR A 95 -0.64 5.58 9.34
CA THR A 95 0.01 5.67 8.03
C THR A 95 -0.91 5.14 6.93
N VAL A 96 -1.20 6.00 5.95
CA VAL A 96 -2.01 5.70 4.77
C VAL A 96 -1.11 5.65 3.53
N VAL A 97 -1.37 4.69 2.65
CA VAL A 97 -0.70 4.55 1.35
C VAL A 97 -1.71 4.75 0.22
N LEU A 98 -1.38 5.67 -0.68
CA LEU A 98 -2.10 5.89 -1.94
C LEU A 98 -1.16 5.62 -3.10
N ILE A 99 -1.65 5.02 -4.18
CA ILE A 99 -0.85 4.72 -5.38
C ILE A 99 -1.41 5.52 -6.55
N LEU A 100 -0.59 6.38 -7.14
CA LEU A 100 -0.89 7.19 -8.31
C LEU A 100 0.10 6.83 -9.42
N CYS A 101 -0.36 6.12 -10.45
CA CYS A 101 0.48 5.82 -11.60
C CYS A 101 -0.14 6.30 -12.89
N ASN A 102 0.71 6.80 -13.77
CA ASN A 102 0.33 7.13 -15.13
C ASN A 102 0.15 5.86 -15.95
N ASP A 103 -0.89 5.87 -16.78
CA ASP A 103 -0.92 5.00 -17.94
C ASP A 103 0.17 5.53 -18.86
N GLY A 104 1.23 4.74 -19.10
CA GLY A 104 2.38 5.14 -19.89
C GLY A 104 1.97 5.54 -21.31
N ASN A 105 1.58 6.80 -21.49
CA ASN A 105 1.24 7.45 -22.74
C ASN A 105 2.44 8.22 -23.31
N LYS A 106 3.65 7.78 -23.00
CA LYS A 106 4.77 8.06 -23.90
C LYS A 106 4.66 7.06 -25.03
N GLN A 107 4.22 7.52 -26.20
CA GLN A 107 4.56 6.89 -27.48
C GLN A 107 6.08 6.71 -27.51
N THR A 108 6.58 5.57 -27.05
CA THR A 108 7.92 5.13 -27.41
C THR A 108 7.80 4.61 -28.83
N SER A 109 8.18 5.45 -29.78
CA SER A 109 8.54 5.05 -31.14
C SER A 109 9.39 3.79 -31.01
N VAL A 110 8.91 2.69 -31.60
CA VAL A 110 9.70 1.46 -31.72
C VAL A 110 10.86 1.80 -32.64
N VAL A 111 12.01 2.12 -32.06
CA VAL A 111 13.28 2.02 -32.78
C VAL A 111 13.54 0.53 -32.92
N THR A 112 13.22 -0.01 -34.09
CA THR A 112 13.67 -1.33 -34.51
C THR A 112 15.20 -1.32 -34.56
N SER A 113 15.83 -1.78 -33.49
CA SER A 113 17.23 -2.22 -33.53
C SER A 113 17.24 -3.73 -33.55
N SER A 114 17.56 -4.27 -34.72
CA SER A 114 17.87 -5.67 -34.96
C SER A 114 19.17 -6.03 -34.24
N LEU A 115 19.05 -6.68 -33.09
CA LEU A 115 20.18 -7.38 -32.44
C LEU A 115 19.95 -8.88 -32.56
N THR A 116 20.66 -9.48 -33.51
CA THR A 116 20.89 -10.91 -33.63
C THR A 116 21.75 -11.37 -32.45
N VAL A 117 21.18 -12.17 -31.54
CA VAL A 117 21.93 -12.85 -30.49
C VAL A 117 21.92 -14.35 -30.75
N SER A 118 23.14 -14.87 -30.91
CA SER A 118 23.51 -16.27 -31.09
C SER A 118 23.00 -17.15 -29.94
N GLN A 119 22.44 -18.31 -30.30
CA GLN A 119 21.83 -19.27 -29.40
C GLN A 119 22.86 -20.03 -28.56
N ASN A 120 22.57 -20.20 -27.26
CA ASN A 120 22.99 -21.39 -26.52
C ASN A 120 21.93 -21.74 -25.44
N PRO A 121 21.34 -22.95 -25.44
CA PRO A 121 20.10 -23.22 -24.70
C PRO A 121 20.36 -23.88 -23.33
N LYS A 122 20.06 -23.20 -22.23
CA LYS A 122 19.67 -23.86 -20.97
C LYS A 122 18.42 -23.18 -20.40
N LYS A 123 17.36 -24.00 -20.34
CA LYS A 123 15.95 -23.77 -20.00
C LYS A 123 15.66 -22.68 -18.95
N PHE A 124 15.16 -21.55 -19.43
CA PHE A 124 14.06 -20.82 -18.80
C PHE A 124 12.83 -21.01 -19.70
N PRO A 125 11.60 -21.16 -19.16
CA PRO A 125 10.43 -21.18 -20.02
C PRO A 125 10.33 -19.82 -20.73
N ASN A 126 10.28 -19.87 -22.06
CA ASN A 126 9.97 -18.70 -22.89
C ASN A 126 8.74 -17.97 -22.33
N PRO A 127 8.72 -16.62 -22.34
CA PRO A 127 7.48 -15.89 -22.13
C PRO A 127 6.56 -16.20 -23.31
N GLY A 128 5.75 -17.24 -23.15
CA GLY A 128 4.64 -17.52 -24.05
C GLY A 128 3.84 -16.25 -24.23
N SER A 129 3.58 -15.92 -25.50
CA SER A 129 2.76 -14.79 -25.94
C SER A 129 1.59 -14.58 -24.97
N VAL A 130 1.61 -13.42 -24.31
CA VAL A 130 0.46 -12.95 -23.52
C VAL A 130 -0.69 -12.86 -24.52
N LYS A 131 -1.60 -13.84 -24.48
CA LYS A 131 -2.84 -13.77 -25.24
C LYS A 131 -3.61 -12.58 -24.71
N ASP A 132 -3.77 -11.56 -25.55
CA ASP A 132 -4.65 -10.42 -25.33
C ASP A 132 -6.03 -10.95 -24.89
N HIS A 133 -6.34 -10.79 -23.61
CA HIS A 133 -7.66 -11.06 -23.08
C HIS A 133 -8.62 -10.01 -23.64
N PRO A 134 -9.91 -10.33 -23.86
CA PRO A 134 -10.86 -9.40 -24.44
C PRO A 134 -10.99 -8.18 -23.52
N ARG A 135 -10.36 -7.09 -23.95
CA ARG A 135 -10.34 -5.80 -23.27
C ARG A 135 -11.78 -5.28 -23.28
N GLY A 136 -12.42 -5.21 -22.11
CA GLY A 136 -13.50 -4.24 -21.92
C GLY A 136 -13.02 -2.88 -22.41
N LYS A 137 -13.90 -2.10 -23.06
CA LYS A 137 -13.55 -0.83 -23.72
C LYS A 137 -12.55 -0.03 -22.86
N PRO A 138 -11.41 0.42 -23.42
CA PRO A 138 -10.49 1.25 -22.67
C PRO A 138 -11.21 2.52 -22.25
N ILE A 139 -11.56 2.64 -20.97
CA ILE A 139 -11.96 3.91 -20.39
C ILE A 139 -10.72 4.79 -20.49
N LEU A 140 -10.79 5.84 -21.31
CA LEU A 140 -9.72 6.84 -21.42
C LEU A 140 -9.39 7.31 -20.00
N ARG A 141 -8.18 7.04 -19.51
CA ARG A 141 -7.82 7.41 -18.14
C ARG A 141 -7.52 8.88 -18.09
N ASN A 142 -8.49 9.61 -17.55
CA ASN A 142 -8.30 10.97 -17.11
C ASN A 142 -7.46 10.94 -15.81
N PHE A 143 -6.17 11.30 -15.88
CA PHE A 143 -5.31 11.33 -14.69
C PHE A 143 -5.79 12.39 -13.68
N ASP A 144 -6.41 13.47 -14.15
CA ASP A 144 -7.05 14.47 -13.29
C ASP A 144 -8.15 13.85 -12.43
N ARG A 145 -8.79 12.76 -12.90
CA ARG A 145 -9.72 11.98 -12.08
C ARG A 145 -9.03 11.40 -10.85
N GLN A 146 -7.84 10.80 -10.99
CA GLN A 146 -7.10 10.24 -9.84
C GLN A 146 -6.70 11.34 -8.84
N ILE A 147 -6.26 12.51 -9.35
CA ILE A 147 -5.94 13.67 -8.52
C ILE A 147 -7.18 14.17 -7.78
N ASN A 148 -8.30 14.37 -8.48
CA ASN A 148 -9.56 14.82 -7.88
C ASN A 148 -10.10 13.84 -6.83
N GLN A 149 -10.04 12.54 -7.13
CA GLN A 149 -10.43 11.48 -6.19
C GLN A 149 -9.54 11.49 -4.95
N THR A 150 -8.22 11.59 -5.12
CA THR A 150 -7.26 11.72 -4.01
C THR A 150 -7.55 12.94 -3.14
N VAL A 151 -7.82 14.10 -3.73
CA VAL A 151 -8.13 15.32 -2.99
C VAL A 151 -9.46 15.17 -2.23
N VAL A 152 -10.49 14.59 -2.84
CA VAL A 152 -11.77 14.30 -2.17
C VAL A 152 -11.61 13.32 -1.01
N LEU A 153 -10.83 12.25 -1.19
CA LEU A 153 -10.47 11.32 -0.13
C LEU A 153 -9.80 12.07 1.03
N LEU A 154 -8.79 12.89 0.75
CA LEU A 154 -8.10 13.69 1.77
C LEU A 154 -9.04 14.68 2.48
N LYS A 155 -9.97 15.34 1.75
CA LYS A 155 -11.03 16.18 2.36
C LYS A 155 -11.85 15.38 3.37
N SER A 156 -12.28 14.17 3.00
CA SER A 156 -13.06 13.34 3.90
C SER A 156 -12.28 12.94 5.16
N ILE A 157 -10.99 12.64 5.04
CA ILE A 157 -10.11 12.31 6.17
C ILE A 157 -9.95 13.51 7.12
N VAL A 158 -9.56 14.69 6.61
CA VAL A 158 -9.33 15.86 7.46
C VAL A 158 -10.61 16.38 8.11
N LEU A 159 -11.76 16.25 7.43
CA LEU A 159 -13.06 16.62 7.97
C LEU A 159 -13.42 15.72 9.16
N GLN A 160 -13.29 14.40 9.00
CA GLN A 160 -13.54 13.44 10.08
C GLN A 160 -12.58 13.66 11.25
N GLN A 161 -11.29 13.92 10.97
CA GLN A 161 -10.30 14.17 12.01
C GLN A 161 -10.56 15.45 12.80
N GLN A 162 -10.94 16.54 12.12
CA GLN A 162 -11.22 17.80 12.80
C GLN A 162 -12.45 17.69 13.71
N PHE A 163 -13.56 17.15 13.22
CA PHE A 163 -14.84 17.21 13.94
C PHE A 163 -15.11 16.02 14.86
N ALA A 164 -14.54 14.83 14.60
CA ALA A 164 -14.65 13.72 15.56
C ALA A 164 -13.83 13.98 16.83
N ASN A 165 -12.72 14.72 16.75
CA ASN A 165 -11.93 15.08 17.93
C ASN A 165 -12.62 16.17 18.76
N LEU A 166 -13.25 17.16 18.13
CA LEU A 166 -14.06 18.17 18.83
C LEU A 166 -15.24 17.55 19.61
N ALA A 167 -15.86 16.50 19.07
CA ALA A 167 -16.91 15.74 19.74
C ALA A 167 -16.40 15.01 21.01
N LYS A 168 -15.17 14.48 20.97
CA LYS A 168 -14.53 13.82 22.13
C LYS A 168 -14.17 14.83 23.22
N ASP A 169 -13.63 15.98 22.85
CA ASP A 169 -13.22 17.03 23.80
C ASP A 169 -14.40 17.63 24.60
N LYS A 170 -15.61 17.70 24.01
CA LYS A 170 -16.82 18.17 24.72
C LYS A 170 -17.36 17.17 25.73
N ASN A 171 -17.25 15.87 25.45
CA ASN A 171 -17.78 14.81 26.30
C ASN A 171 -16.83 14.45 27.45
N ASP A 172 -15.57 14.89 27.41
CA ASP A 172 -14.54 14.53 28.38
C ASP A 172 -14.14 15.66 29.35
N TYR A 173 -15.08 16.54 29.71
CA TYR A 173 -14.85 17.59 30.72
C TYR A 173 -14.60 17.03 32.14
N SER A 174 -14.77 15.71 32.34
CA SER A 174 -14.65 15.00 33.62
C SER A 174 -13.38 14.14 33.74
N SER A 175 -12.76 13.69 32.65
CA SER A 175 -11.58 12.83 32.71
C SER A 175 -10.35 13.51 32.09
N LYS A 176 -9.57 14.21 32.93
CA LYS A 176 -8.19 14.62 32.59
C LYS A 176 -7.24 13.42 32.56
N LYS A 177 -7.57 12.38 31.79
CA LYS A 177 -6.73 11.19 31.72
C LYS A 177 -6.73 10.45 30.39
N HIS A 178 -6.98 11.12 29.26
CA HIS A 178 -6.38 10.72 27.97
C HIS A 178 -6.12 11.97 27.12
N GLN A 179 -4.98 12.64 27.34
CA GLN A 179 -4.33 13.40 26.26
C GLN A 179 -3.84 12.39 25.20
N SER A 180 -4.78 11.82 24.46
CA SER A 180 -4.53 11.25 23.15
C SER A 180 -4.05 12.41 22.28
N GLY A 181 -2.73 12.57 22.13
CA GLY A 181 -2.16 13.60 21.28
C GLY A 181 -2.86 13.61 19.92
N GLN A 182 -3.26 14.79 19.45
CA GLN A 182 -3.97 14.96 18.19
C GLN A 182 -3.26 14.19 17.06
N ALA A 183 -3.84 13.05 16.70
CA ALA A 183 -3.25 12.07 15.82
C ALA A 183 -3.41 12.51 14.36
N CYS A 184 -2.38 13.15 13.80
CA CYS A 184 -2.30 13.38 12.36
C CYS A 184 -2.21 12.05 11.59
N VAL A 185 -2.43 12.11 10.27
CA VAL A 185 -2.32 10.98 9.35
C VAL A 185 -1.11 11.20 8.45
N ASN A 186 -0.14 10.29 8.47
CA ASN A 186 0.95 10.27 7.52
C ASN A 186 0.47 9.62 6.22
N VAL A 187 0.43 10.36 5.12
CA VAL A 187 -0.03 9.89 3.82
C VAL A 187 1.16 9.75 2.88
N LEU A 188 1.49 8.51 2.55
CA LEU A 188 2.50 8.14 1.57
C LEU A 188 1.85 8.06 0.19
N ILE A 189 2.20 8.99 -0.69
CA ILE A 189 1.75 9.00 -2.08
C ILE A 189 2.83 8.35 -2.92
N LEU A 190 2.59 7.08 -3.26
CA LEU A 190 3.42 6.27 -4.12
C LEU A 190 3.13 6.62 -5.58
N SER A 191 4.10 7.18 -6.29
CA SER A 191 3.94 7.53 -7.71
C SER A 191 5.16 7.23 -8.57
N ASP A 192 4.92 6.94 -9.84
CA ASP A 192 5.97 6.79 -10.86
C ASP A 192 6.53 8.12 -11.34
N GLU A 193 5.76 9.20 -11.19
CA GLU A 193 6.20 10.55 -11.49
C GLU A 193 5.99 11.46 -10.27
N LYS A 194 7.03 12.20 -9.89
CA LYS A 194 6.96 13.17 -8.77
C LYS A 194 5.93 14.27 -9.04
N GLU A 195 5.72 14.61 -10.32
CA GLU A 195 4.75 15.64 -10.72
C GLU A 195 3.32 15.30 -10.30
N ASN A 196 2.95 14.01 -10.27
CA ASN A 196 1.63 13.59 -9.79
C ASN A 196 1.41 13.96 -8.32
N TYR A 197 2.43 13.78 -7.48
CA TYR A 197 2.39 14.20 -6.07
C TYR A 197 2.33 15.73 -5.95
N GLU A 198 3.14 16.45 -6.73
CA GLU A 198 3.11 17.93 -6.71
C GLU A 198 1.75 18.47 -7.15
N ARG A 199 1.08 17.84 -8.12
CA ARG A 199 -0.27 18.21 -8.56
C ARG A 199 -1.33 18.01 -7.48
N VAL A 200 -1.23 16.96 -6.65
CA VAL A 200 -2.09 16.81 -5.46
C VAL A 200 -1.87 17.99 -4.52
N LYS A 201 -0.61 18.30 -4.20
CA LYS A 201 -0.27 19.42 -3.31
C LYS A 201 -0.72 20.78 -3.85
N GLN A 202 -0.49 21.04 -5.13
CA GLN A 202 -0.92 22.27 -5.80
C GLN A 202 -2.44 22.41 -5.77
N THR A 203 -3.18 21.32 -5.96
CA THR A 203 -4.65 21.33 -5.89
C THR A 203 -5.13 21.65 -4.48
N ILE A 204 -4.51 21.07 -3.44
CA ILE A 204 -4.83 21.37 -2.04
C ILE A 204 -4.50 22.83 -1.71
N ASN A 205 -3.29 23.28 -2.06
CA ASN A 205 -2.84 24.65 -1.80
C ASN A 205 -3.70 25.69 -2.55
N GLY A 206 -4.08 25.40 -3.79
CA GLY A 206 -4.95 26.26 -4.61
C GLY A 206 -6.39 26.34 -4.06
N GLN A 207 -6.84 25.35 -3.29
CA GLN A 207 -8.11 25.40 -2.56
C GLN A 207 -8.01 26.10 -1.20
N GLN A 208 -6.83 26.58 -0.81
CA GLN A 208 -6.59 27.39 0.38
C GLN A 208 -7.14 26.76 1.67
N TRP A 209 -6.89 25.47 1.89
CA TRP A 209 -7.33 24.79 3.12
C TRP A 209 -6.73 25.47 4.35
N SER A 210 -7.54 25.65 5.40
CA SER A 210 -7.11 26.32 6.62
C SER A 210 -6.04 25.50 7.38
N PRO A 211 -5.23 26.15 8.24
CA PRO A 211 -4.25 25.46 9.08
C PRO A 211 -4.85 24.35 9.96
N GLU A 212 -6.10 24.53 10.40
CA GLU A 212 -6.83 23.55 11.21
C GLU A 212 -7.10 22.24 10.48
N PHE A 213 -7.25 22.27 9.14
CA PHE A 213 -7.41 21.07 8.32
C PHE A 213 -6.07 20.50 7.86
N THR A 214 -5.14 21.35 7.41
CA THR A 214 -3.86 20.90 6.87
C THR A 214 -2.97 20.22 7.92
N ARG A 215 -3.07 20.62 9.19
CA ARG A 215 -2.34 19.97 10.30
C ARG A 215 -2.66 18.49 10.51
N TRP A 216 -3.81 18.01 10.01
CA TRP A 216 -4.23 16.62 10.17
C TRP A 216 -3.57 15.65 9.21
N ILE A 217 -2.91 16.14 8.15
CA ILE A 217 -2.27 15.28 7.15
C ILE A 217 -0.82 15.71 6.92
N ASN A 218 0.08 14.72 6.86
CA ASN A 218 1.43 14.89 6.41
C ASN A 218 1.61 14.15 5.08
N LEU A 219 1.89 14.85 3.99
CA LEU A 219 1.98 14.25 2.64
C LEU A 219 3.45 13.97 2.25
N THR A 220 3.78 12.71 2.03
CA THR A 220 5.13 12.27 1.64
C THR A 220 5.11 11.61 0.26
N PHE A 221 5.98 12.06 -0.65
CA PHE A 221 6.20 11.38 -1.93
C PHE A 221 7.07 10.13 -1.74
N VAL A 222 6.67 9.03 -2.36
CA VAL A 222 7.48 7.81 -2.43
C VAL A 222 7.58 7.36 -3.89
N PRO A 223 8.80 7.21 -4.45
CA PRO A 223 8.95 6.71 -5.81
C PRO A 223 8.56 5.23 -5.86
N VAL A 224 7.78 4.84 -6.86
CA VAL A 224 7.40 3.43 -7.03
C VAL A 224 8.53 2.63 -7.68
N SER A 225 8.72 1.41 -7.19
CA SER A 225 9.54 0.41 -7.85
C SER A 225 8.91 -0.97 -7.65
N TYR A 226 9.21 -1.91 -8.54
CA TYR A 226 8.86 -3.32 -8.35
C TYR A 226 10.14 -4.04 -7.92
N PRO A 227 10.08 -5.02 -7.00
CA PRO A 227 11.22 -5.87 -6.71
C PRO A 227 11.85 -6.47 -7.98
N PRO A 228 13.17 -6.73 -7.98
CA PRO A 228 13.85 -7.33 -9.12
C PRO A 228 13.15 -8.61 -9.59
N GLY A 229 12.83 -8.70 -10.88
CA GLY A 229 12.15 -9.86 -11.47
C GLY A 229 10.62 -9.81 -11.44
N THR A 230 10.01 -8.80 -10.81
CA THR A 230 8.54 -8.66 -10.74
C THR A 230 7.98 -7.50 -11.58
N GLN A 231 8.82 -6.82 -12.36
CA GLN A 231 8.41 -5.65 -13.17
C GLN A 231 7.28 -5.94 -14.17
N TRP A 232 7.17 -7.19 -14.64
CA TRP A 232 6.09 -7.62 -15.52
C TRP A 232 4.71 -7.51 -14.87
N MET A 233 4.63 -7.58 -13.53
CA MET A 233 3.37 -7.45 -12.80
C MET A 233 2.74 -6.06 -12.93
N ARG A 234 3.53 -5.03 -13.25
CA ARG A 234 3.04 -3.66 -13.49
C ARG A 234 1.93 -3.59 -14.55
N LYS A 235 1.95 -4.51 -15.52
CA LYS A 235 1.03 -4.52 -16.67
C LYS A 235 -0.07 -5.59 -16.57
N LEU A 236 -0.21 -6.29 -15.44
CA LEU A 236 -1.18 -7.38 -15.31
C LEU A 236 -2.65 -6.94 -15.34
N PHE A 237 -2.93 -5.70 -14.92
CA PHE A 237 -4.26 -5.13 -14.97
C PHE A 237 -4.17 -3.64 -15.28
N ARG A 238 -4.37 -2.79 -14.28
CA ARG A 238 -4.09 -1.36 -14.39
C ARG A 238 -2.63 -1.10 -13.98
N PRO A 239 -1.92 -0.17 -14.64
CA PRO A 239 -0.61 0.27 -14.18
C PRO A 239 -0.58 0.49 -12.67
N CYS A 240 0.36 -0.19 -12.02
CA CYS A 240 0.57 -0.18 -10.58
C CYS A 240 -0.53 -0.77 -9.69
N ALA A 241 -1.59 -1.39 -10.22
CA ALA A 241 -2.59 -2.05 -9.39
C ALA A 241 -1.96 -3.11 -8.47
N THR A 242 -1.05 -3.92 -9.03
CA THR A 242 -0.30 -4.96 -8.32
C THR A 242 0.82 -4.44 -7.42
N LEU A 243 1.12 -3.14 -7.45
CA LEU A 243 2.15 -2.56 -6.59
C LEU A 243 1.77 -2.66 -5.11
N ARG A 244 0.46 -2.68 -4.80
CA ARG A 244 -0.05 -2.89 -3.44
C ARG A 244 0.39 -4.23 -2.83
N LEU A 245 0.69 -5.24 -3.67
CA LEU A 245 1.21 -6.53 -3.23
C LEU A 245 2.66 -6.45 -2.72
N PHE A 246 3.39 -5.37 -3.05
CA PHE A 246 4.82 -5.19 -2.74
C PHE A 246 5.07 -4.07 -1.72
N LEU A 247 4.05 -3.60 -1.00
CA LEU A 247 4.20 -2.50 -0.03
C LEU A 247 5.19 -2.83 1.09
N ALA A 248 5.29 -4.10 1.48
CA ALA A 248 6.24 -4.57 2.48
C ALA A 248 7.71 -4.42 2.04
N ASP A 249 7.99 -4.62 0.74
CA ASP A 249 9.31 -4.41 0.13
C ASP A 249 9.59 -2.91 -0.08
N LEU A 250 8.56 -2.15 -0.45
CA LEU A 250 8.68 -0.72 -0.77
C LEU A 250 8.81 0.17 0.46
N LEU A 251 8.26 -0.26 1.60
CA LEU A 251 8.19 0.52 2.83
C LEU A 251 8.91 -0.22 3.98
N PRO A 252 10.23 -0.46 3.89
CA PRO A 252 10.96 -1.25 4.88
C PRO A 252 10.98 -0.62 6.28
N GLN A 253 10.78 0.69 6.37
CA GLN A 253 10.77 1.45 7.63
C GLN A 253 9.38 1.55 8.29
N HIS A 254 8.34 0.97 7.69
CA HIS A 254 6.98 1.02 8.24
C HIS A 254 6.56 -0.38 8.69
N ASP A 255 6.00 -0.46 9.90
CA ASP A 255 5.50 -1.72 10.48
C ASP A 255 4.11 -2.08 9.96
N SER A 256 3.24 -1.08 9.80
CA SER A 256 1.85 -1.24 9.39
C SER A 256 1.40 -0.06 8.53
N VAL A 257 0.48 -0.31 7.59
CA VAL A 257 -0.13 0.73 6.75
C VAL A 257 -1.60 0.41 6.45
N ILE A 258 -2.38 1.45 6.14
CA ILE A 258 -3.66 1.33 5.46
C ILE A 258 -3.45 1.67 3.99
N TYR A 259 -3.61 0.70 3.10
CA TYR A 259 -3.73 0.97 1.66
C TYR A 259 -5.17 1.33 1.30
N LEU A 260 -5.32 2.35 0.44
CA LEU A 260 -6.62 2.78 -0.09
C LEU A 260 -6.56 2.99 -1.60
N ASP A 261 -7.61 2.55 -2.30
CA ASP A 261 -7.90 3.07 -3.63
C ASP A 261 -8.26 4.57 -3.54
N THR A 262 -8.01 5.33 -4.60
CA THR A 262 -8.19 6.80 -4.56
C THR A 262 -9.67 7.21 -4.51
N ASP A 263 -10.57 6.34 -4.94
CA ASP A 263 -12.01 6.56 -5.00
C ASP A 263 -12.73 6.11 -3.73
N ILE A 264 -12.18 6.47 -2.57
CA ILE A 264 -12.79 6.27 -1.25
C ILE A 264 -13.24 7.62 -0.67
N ILE A 265 -14.39 7.64 0.00
CA ILE A 265 -14.84 8.74 0.87
C ILE A 265 -15.09 8.18 2.26
N PHE A 266 -14.39 8.71 3.26
CA PHE A 266 -14.62 8.34 4.65
C PHE A 266 -15.79 9.11 5.27
N LEU A 267 -16.68 8.36 5.89
CA LEU A 267 -17.81 8.87 6.68
C LEU A 267 -17.63 8.57 8.18
N ARG A 268 -16.59 7.78 8.51
CA ARG A 268 -16.10 7.49 9.85
C ARG A 268 -14.62 7.85 9.95
N ASN A 269 -14.15 8.14 11.16
CA ASN A 269 -12.75 8.48 11.39
C ASN A 269 -11.81 7.33 11.01
N ILE A 270 -10.74 7.64 10.27
CA ILE A 270 -9.75 6.65 9.81
C ILE A 270 -8.95 6.01 10.96
N GLN A 271 -8.87 6.65 12.12
CA GLN A 271 -8.31 6.06 13.32
C GLN A 271 -9.11 4.81 13.75
N ASP A 272 -10.43 4.83 13.60
CA ASP A 272 -11.25 3.65 13.92
C ASP A 272 -10.92 2.48 12.98
N LEU A 273 -10.55 2.77 11.72
CA LEU A 273 -10.06 1.76 10.77
C LEU A 273 -8.68 1.26 11.20
N TRP A 274 -7.78 2.14 11.62
CA TRP A 274 -6.45 1.76 12.13
C TRP A 274 -6.56 0.86 13.36
N ASP A 275 -7.51 1.13 14.25
CA ASP A 275 -7.72 0.36 15.47
C ASP A 275 -8.19 -1.08 15.20
N GLU A 276 -8.63 -1.41 13.97
CA GLU A 276 -8.91 -2.78 13.54
C GLU A 276 -7.65 -3.68 13.58
N PHE A 277 -6.43 -3.11 13.54
CA PHE A 277 -5.20 -3.89 13.78
C PHE A 277 -5.22 -4.60 15.14
N ASN A 278 -5.86 -4.01 16.16
CA ASN A 278 -5.97 -4.62 17.49
C ASN A 278 -6.92 -5.83 17.50
N LYS A 279 -7.74 -5.99 16.46
CA LYS A 279 -8.71 -7.09 16.32
C LYS A 279 -8.18 -8.23 15.45
N PHE A 280 -6.91 -8.19 15.04
CA PHE A 280 -6.25 -9.28 14.32
C PHE A 280 -6.22 -10.53 15.23
N ARG A 281 -7.25 -11.38 15.09
CA ARG A 281 -7.51 -12.52 15.97
C ARG A 281 -6.37 -13.54 15.96
N SER A 282 -5.70 -13.68 14.83
CA SER A 282 -4.56 -14.57 14.66
C SER A 282 -3.25 -13.77 14.74
N SER A 283 -2.26 -14.31 15.45
CA SER A 283 -0.88 -13.83 15.35
C SER A 283 -0.33 -13.96 13.93
N MET A 284 -0.95 -14.80 13.08
CA MET A 284 -0.61 -15.00 11.67
C MET A 284 -1.26 -14.00 10.73
N ALA A 285 -2.27 -13.23 11.18
CA ALA A 285 -2.96 -12.28 10.30
C ALA A 285 -1.98 -11.24 9.75
N LEU A 286 -1.84 -11.22 8.42
CA LEU A 286 -0.95 -10.35 7.65
C LEU A 286 -1.67 -9.07 7.22
N ALA A 287 -2.96 -9.18 6.93
CA ALA A 287 -3.76 -8.08 6.41
C ALA A 287 -5.21 -8.15 6.94
N ALA A 288 -5.94 -7.05 6.78
CA ALA A 288 -7.40 -7.04 6.89
C ALA A 288 -8.03 -6.40 5.66
N MET A 289 -9.14 -6.99 5.19
CA MET A 289 -9.84 -6.58 3.98
C MET A 289 -11.35 -6.74 4.15
N ALA A 290 -12.13 -5.87 3.53
CA ALA A 290 -13.59 -5.99 3.53
C ALA A 290 -14.08 -7.02 2.50
N PRO A 291 -15.22 -7.69 2.74
CA PRO A 291 -15.77 -8.67 1.82
C PRO A 291 -16.12 -8.06 0.46
N CYS A 292 -15.84 -8.81 -0.62
CA CYS A 292 -16.20 -8.43 -1.98
C CYS A 292 -17.67 -8.72 -2.32
N LEU A 293 -18.35 -9.54 -1.51
CA LEU A 293 -19.77 -9.85 -1.67
C LEU A 293 -20.02 -10.51 -3.04
N ASN A 294 -20.98 -10.01 -3.81
CA ASN A 294 -21.58 -10.72 -4.94
C ASN A 294 -20.65 -10.99 -6.15
N HIS A 295 -19.41 -10.49 -6.16
CA HIS A 295 -18.51 -10.62 -7.32
C HIS A 295 -18.01 -12.07 -7.51
N TYR A 296 -17.40 -12.65 -6.48
CA TYR A 296 -16.75 -13.97 -6.58
C TYR A 296 -17.74 -15.15 -6.56
N GLN A 297 -18.97 -14.91 -6.11
CA GLN A 297 -20.06 -15.89 -6.15
C GLN A 297 -20.71 -16.02 -7.54
N SER A 298 -20.34 -15.14 -8.49
CA SER A 298 -20.90 -15.18 -9.84
C SER A 298 -20.31 -16.34 -10.66
N SER A 299 -21.08 -16.84 -11.63
CA SER A 299 -20.62 -17.86 -12.59
C SER A 299 -19.47 -17.40 -13.48
N ALA A 300 -19.16 -16.09 -13.49
CA ALA A 300 -18.04 -15.53 -14.21
C ALA A 300 -16.70 -15.65 -13.46
N ASN A 301 -16.72 -16.05 -12.18
CA ASN A 301 -15.51 -16.27 -11.42
C ASN A 301 -14.91 -17.65 -11.70
N HIS A 302 -13.59 -17.69 -11.93
CA HIS A 302 -12.86 -18.92 -12.30
C HIS A 302 -11.69 -19.22 -11.36
N VAL A 303 -11.53 -18.45 -10.27
CA VAL A 303 -10.45 -18.61 -9.30
C VAL A 303 -10.99 -18.96 -7.92
N PRO A 304 -10.25 -19.74 -7.10
CA PRO A 304 -10.53 -19.86 -5.67
C PRO A 304 -10.55 -18.49 -4.98
N PHE A 305 -11.40 -18.33 -3.97
CA PHE A 305 -11.54 -17.07 -3.24
C PHE A 305 -11.79 -17.29 -1.76
N TYR A 306 -11.44 -16.28 -0.96
CA TYR A 306 -11.56 -16.34 0.49
C TYR A 306 -13.02 -16.31 0.96
N GLY A 307 -13.33 -17.13 1.96
CA GLY A 307 -14.63 -17.15 2.63
C GLY A 307 -15.80 -17.43 1.67
N LYS A 308 -16.95 -16.80 1.94
CA LYS A 308 -18.17 -17.01 1.14
C LYS A 308 -18.30 -16.06 -0.04
N THR A 309 -17.59 -14.93 -0.01
CA THR A 309 -17.85 -13.83 -0.94
C THR A 309 -16.59 -13.18 -1.53
N GLY A 310 -15.41 -13.71 -1.17
CA GLY A 310 -14.13 -13.11 -1.51
C GLY A 310 -13.90 -11.78 -0.79
N LEU A 311 -12.77 -11.15 -1.09
CA LEU A 311 -12.30 -9.90 -0.49
C LEU A 311 -12.09 -8.84 -1.56
N ASN A 312 -12.33 -7.56 -1.22
CA ASN A 312 -12.04 -6.44 -2.11
C ASN A 312 -10.74 -5.74 -1.72
N ALA A 313 -9.91 -5.42 -2.71
CA ALA A 313 -8.58 -4.85 -2.50
C ALA A 313 -8.53 -3.33 -2.37
N GLY A 314 -9.67 -2.63 -2.35
CA GLY A 314 -9.71 -1.16 -2.30
C GLY A 314 -9.51 -0.54 -0.92
N VAL A 315 -9.67 -1.33 0.15
CA VAL A 315 -9.35 -0.94 1.53
C VAL A 315 -8.63 -2.11 2.18
N MET A 316 -7.35 -1.92 2.52
CA MET A 316 -6.53 -2.97 3.11
C MET A 316 -5.71 -2.45 4.28
N LEU A 317 -5.86 -3.05 5.46
CA LEU A 317 -4.85 -2.94 6.51
C LEU A 317 -3.76 -3.95 6.22
N MET A 318 -2.50 -3.55 6.35
CA MET A 318 -1.36 -4.43 6.07
C MET A 318 -0.33 -4.32 7.20
N ASN A 319 -0.08 -5.42 7.90
CA ASN A 319 1.02 -5.53 8.85
C ASN A 319 2.28 -5.90 8.05
N LEU A 320 3.02 -4.88 7.64
CA LEU A 320 4.20 -5.03 6.79
C LEU A 320 5.31 -5.84 7.49
N THR A 321 5.44 -5.75 8.81
CA THR A 321 6.43 -6.55 9.56
C THR A 321 6.14 -8.06 9.48
N ARG A 322 4.87 -8.45 9.63
CA ARG A 322 4.46 -9.85 9.44
C ARG A 322 4.58 -10.29 7.97
N ILE A 323 4.17 -9.43 7.03
CA ILE A 323 4.27 -9.72 5.58
C ILE A 323 5.73 -9.96 5.17
N ARG A 324 6.67 -9.12 5.60
CA ARG A 324 8.11 -9.31 5.34
C ARG A 324 8.61 -10.66 5.88
N SER A 325 8.12 -11.05 7.06
CA SER A 325 8.55 -12.28 7.74
C SER A 325 7.90 -13.56 7.19
N SER A 326 6.85 -13.45 6.36
CA SER A 326 6.05 -14.60 5.91
C SER A 326 6.50 -15.22 4.59
N GLY A 327 7.55 -14.66 3.94
CA GLY A 327 7.95 -15.05 2.58
C GLY A 327 6.95 -14.61 1.50
N TRP A 328 6.14 -13.59 1.80
CA TRP A 328 5.02 -13.10 0.99
C TRP A 328 5.30 -13.00 -0.50
N THR A 329 6.41 -12.35 -0.89
CA THR A 329 6.74 -12.11 -2.30
C THR A 329 6.90 -13.40 -3.10
N GLY A 330 7.50 -14.44 -2.52
CA GLY A 330 7.58 -15.75 -3.17
C GLY A 330 6.19 -16.39 -3.36
N LYS A 331 5.37 -16.34 -2.32
CA LYS A 331 4.01 -16.91 -2.29
C LYS A 331 3.08 -16.27 -3.33
N ILE A 332 3.06 -14.93 -3.44
CA ILE A 332 2.23 -14.25 -4.44
C ILE A 332 2.71 -14.53 -5.87
N LEU A 333 4.02 -14.71 -6.09
CA LEU A 333 4.57 -15.04 -7.41
C LEU A 333 4.21 -16.46 -7.82
N GLU A 334 4.21 -17.40 -6.88
CA GLU A 334 3.74 -18.77 -7.09
C GLU A 334 2.26 -18.80 -7.49
N VAL A 335 1.39 -18.14 -6.70
CA VAL A 335 -0.04 -17.99 -7.02
C VAL A 335 -0.24 -17.36 -8.40
N THR A 336 0.50 -16.28 -8.70
CA THR A 336 0.37 -15.59 -9.99
C THR A 336 0.80 -16.47 -11.16
N SER A 337 1.83 -17.30 -10.96
CA SER A 337 2.31 -18.25 -11.98
C SER A 337 1.31 -19.37 -12.22
N GLU A 338 0.80 -20.00 -11.16
CA GLU A 338 -0.14 -21.12 -11.21
C GLU A 338 -1.49 -20.72 -11.85
N PHE A 339 -2.03 -19.57 -11.47
CA PHE A 339 -3.34 -19.11 -11.92
C PHE A 339 -3.28 -18.09 -13.07
N LYS A 340 -2.12 -17.95 -13.73
CA LYS A 340 -1.86 -16.92 -14.75
C LYS A 340 -2.94 -16.79 -15.82
N SER A 341 -3.54 -17.91 -16.26
CA SER A 341 -4.57 -17.93 -17.31
C SER A 341 -5.99 -17.68 -16.81
N LYS A 342 -6.21 -17.67 -15.50
CA LYS A 342 -7.52 -17.50 -14.85
C LYS A 342 -7.66 -16.16 -14.13
N ILE A 343 -6.55 -15.52 -13.76
CA ILE A 343 -6.52 -14.21 -13.11
C ILE A 343 -7.08 -13.15 -14.08
N THR A 344 -8.08 -12.39 -13.61
CA THR A 344 -8.73 -11.32 -14.37
C THR A 344 -8.61 -9.96 -13.69
N LEU A 345 -8.67 -9.92 -12.36
CA LEU A 345 -8.56 -8.71 -11.53
C LEU A 345 -7.20 -8.60 -10.83
N ALA A 346 -6.15 -9.18 -11.43
CA ALA A 346 -4.76 -9.17 -10.98
C ALA A 346 -4.60 -9.25 -9.45
N ASP A 347 -4.33 -8.13 -8.79
CA ASP A 347 -4.08 -8.02 -7.37
C ASP A 347 -5.21 -8.59 -6.51
N GLN A 348 -6.46 -8.29 -6.84
CA GLN A 348 -7.59 -8.78 -6.04
C GLN A 348 -7.74 -10.30 -6.18
N ASP A 349 -7.56 -10.86 -7.37
CA ASP A 349 -7.64 -12.31 -7.58
C ASP A 349 -6.47 -13.03 -6.91
N ILE A 350 -5.25 -12.50 -7.02
CA ILE A 350 -4.06 -13.08 -6.35
C ILE A 350 -4.27 -13.13 -4.83
N LEU A 351 -4.75 -12.05 -4.22
CA LEU A 351 -5.06 -12.01 -2.79
C LEU A 351 -6.15 -13.03 -2.41
N ASN A 352 -7.21 -13.12 -3.21
CA ASN A 352 -8.30 -14.06 -2.95
C ASN A 352 -7.87 -15.53 -3.07
N ILE A 353 -7.07 -15.88 -4.07
CA ILE A 353 -6.53 -17.23 -4.24
C ILE A 353 -5.60 -17.58 -3.08
N TYR A 354 -4.73 -16.65 -2.69
CA TYR A 354 -3.81 -16.87 -1.58
C TYR A 354 -4.57 -17.10 -0.26
N PHE A 355 -5.48 -16.17 0.10
CA PHE A 355 -6.23 -16.28 1.35
C PHE A 355 -7.28 -17.38 1.34
N HIS A 356 -7.74 -17.86 0.17
CA HIS A 356 -8.56 -19.07 0.10
C HIS A 356 -7.86 -20.26 0.78
N SER A 357 -6.55 -20.40 0.55
CA SER A 357 -5.74 -21.49 1.10
C SER A 357 -5.14 -21.17 2.48
N ASN A 358 -5.12 -19.89 2.88
CA ASN A 358 -4.52 -19.40 4.12
C ASN A 358 -5.49 -18.45 4.86
N PRO A 359 -6.70 -18.90 5.25
CA PRO A 359 -7.73 -18.04 5.79
C PRO A 359 -7.39 -17.40 7.13
N GLU A 360 -6.49 -18.01 7.92
CA GLU A 360 -5.99 -17.49 9.20
C GLU A 360 -5.01 -16.32 9.05
N GLU A 361 -4.48 -16.10 7.85
CA GLU A 361 -3.57 -15.00 7.54
C GLU A 361 -4.28 -13.69 7.14
N VAL A 362 -5.63 -13.66 7.14
CA VAL A 362 -6.42 -12.46 6.89
C VAL A 362 -7.50 -12.24 7.93
N HIS A 363 -7.69 -10.99 8.32
CA HIS A 363 -8.83 -10.57 9.11
C HIS A 363 -9.91 -9.96 8.19
N GLU A 364 -11.13 -10.50 8.21
CA GLU A 364 -12.23 -9.92 7.43
C GLU A 364 -12.79 -8.68 8.17
N LEU A 365 -12.70 -7.51 7.53
CA LEU A 365 -13.34 -6.28 8.00
C LEU A 365 -14.85 -6.37 7.81
N THR A 366 -15.61 -5.58 8.58
CA THR A 366 -17.03 -5.39 8.33
C THR A 366 -17.25 -4.68 6.98
N CYS A 367 -18.36 -5.00 6.32
CA CYS A 367 -18.66 -4.56 4.95
C CYS A 367 -18.94 -3.06 4.80
N ASP A 368 -19.18 -2.33 5.90
CA ASP A 368 -19.38 -0.88 5.93
C ASP A 368 -18.08 -0.09 5.69
N TRP A 369 -16.91 -0.72 5.89
CA TRP A 369 -15.60 -0.14 5.56
C TRP A 369 -15.30 -0.08 4.06
N ASN A 370 -16.14 -0.69 3.22
CA ASN A 370 -15.95 -0.75 1.77
C ASN A 370 -17.32 -0.84 1.06
N PHE A 371 -18.18 0.13 1.33
CA PHE A 371 -19.54 0.16 0.79
C PHE A 371 -19.53 0.58 -0.69
N ARG A 372 -19.90 -0.34 -1.58
CA ARG A 372 -19.90 -0.15 -3.03
C ARG A 372 -21.31 -0.26 -3.59
N PRO A 373 -21.58 0.24 -4.82
CA PRO A 373 -22.92 0.15 -5.42
C PRO A 373 -23.44 -1.28 -5.59
N PHE A 374 -22.55 -2.25 -5.75
CA PHE A 374 -22.92 -3.67 -5.86
C PHE A 374 -23.63 -4.22 -4.62
N GLN A 375 -23.43 -3.63 -3.43
CA GLN A 375 -24.20 -3.96 -2.23
C GLN A 375 -25.69 -3.64 -2.40
N CYS A 376 -26.03 -2.61 -3.17
CA CYS A 376 -27.40 -2.20 -3.40
C CYS A 376 -28.16 -3.09 -4.38
N ARG A 377 -27.48 -3.74 -5.34
CA ARG A 377 -28.09 -4.48 -6.47
C ARG A 377 -28.80 -5.78 -6.10
N LYS A 378 -28.31 -6.51 -5.09
CA LYS A 378 -28.65 -7.94 -4.92
C LYS A 378 -29.18 -8.32 -3.52
N GLY A 379 -29.59 -7.35 -2.70
CA GLY A 379 -29.94 -7.59 -1.29
C GLY A 379 -28.73 -8.11 -0.52
N SER A 380 -27.90 -7.20 0.02
CA SER A 380 -26.55 -7.55 0.44
C SER A 380 -26.49 -8.55 1.60
N PHE A 381 -25.62 -9.57 1.48
CA PHE A 381 -25.06 -10.35 2.58
C PHE A 381 -24.28 -9.52 3.62
N CYS A 382 -24.22 -8.19 3.47
CA CYS A 382 -23.70 -7.29 4.49
C CYS A 382 -24.69 -7.34 5.65
N GLN A 383 -24.47 -8.26 6.59
CA GLN A 383 -25.40 -8.59 7.68
C GLN A 383 -25.89 -7.29 8.30
N ASP A 384 -27.21 -7.10 8.32
CA ASP A 384 -27.87 -5.82 8.64
C ASP A 384 -27.30 -5.16 9.91
N LEU A 385 -26.89 -5.94 10.91
CA LEU A 385 -26.26 -5.46 12.17
C LEU A 385 -24.98 -4.65 11.99
N THR A 386 -24.23 -4.83 10.89
CA THR A 386 -23.05 -4.00 10.60
C THR A 386 -23.45 -2.67 9.96
N LEU A 387 -24.50 -2.68 9.14
CA LEU A 387 -25.07 -1.48 8.53
C LEU A 387 -25.96 -0.67 9.47
N THR A 388 -26.46 -1.22 10.59
CA THR A 388 -27.24 -0.45 11.59
C THR A 388 -26.47 0.73 12.18
N GLN A 389 -25.14 0.77 12.04
CA GLN A 389 -24.32 1.91 12.48
C GLN A 389 -23.99 2.89 11.34
N GLY A 390 -24.55 2.70 10.14
CA GLY A 390 -24.27 3.50 8.96
C GLY A 390 -22.97 3.13 8.24
N ILE A 391 -22.78 3.73 7.07
CA ILE A 391 -21.64 3.45 6.17
C ILE A 391 -20.36 4.09 6.70
N SER A 392 -19.26 3.35 6.88
CA SER A 392 -17.98 3.92 7.35
C SER A 392 -17.12 4.47 6.21
N ALA A 393 -17.05 3.78 5.07
CA ALA A 393 -16.35 4.23 3.87
C ALA A 393 -17.13 3.89 2.60
N LEU A 394 -17.40 4.91 1.79
CA LEU A 394 -18.04 4.80 0.48
C LEU A 394 -16.98 4.61 -0.59
N HIS A 395 -17.10 3.57 -1.41
CA HIS A 395 -16.13 3.23 -2.45
C HIS A 395 -16.73 3.40 -3.84
N GLY A 396 -16.20 4.38 -4.57
CA GLY A 396 -16.57 4.80 -5.93
C GLY A 396 -16.14 3.86 -7.05
N ASN A 397 -16.05 2.55 -6.78
CA ASN A 397 -15.54 1.57 -7.72
C ASN A 397 -16.36 1.54 -9.02
N ALA A 398 -15.76 1.01 -10.09
CA ALA A 398 -16.38 0.92 -11.42
C ALA A 398 -16.91 2.27 -11.95
N LEU A 399 -16.17 3.36 -11.68
CA LEU A 399 -16.51 4.75 -12.07
C LEU A 399 -17.77 5.31 -11.40
N SER A 400 -18.26 4.75 -10.30
CA SER A 400 -19.50 5.23 -9.66
C SER A 400 -19.41 6.65 -9.09
N PHE A 401 -18.20 7.21 -8.92
CA PHE A 401 -18.01 8.63 -8.60
C PHE A 401 -17.98 9.58 -9.81
N THR A 402 -18.00 9.07 -11.04
CA THR A 402 -17.99 9.90 -12.26
C THR A 402 -19.38 10.00 -12.87
N SER A 403 -19.60 11.03 -13.68
CA SER A 403 -20.81 11.15 -14.50
C SER A 403 -20.89 10.09 -15.62
N GLU A 404 -19.79 9.39 -15.89
CA GLU A 404 -19.72 8.28 -16.85
C GLU A 404 -20.16 6.94 -16.22
N GLY A 405 -20.24 6.87 -14.88
CA GLY A 405 -20.69 5.69 -14.16
C GLY A 405 -22.22 5.56 -14.10
N SER A 406 -22.70 4.36 -13.77
CA SER A 406 -24.14 4.06 -13.66
C SER A 406 -24.76 4.46 -12.31
N GLU A 407 -24.05 5.21 -11.46
CA GLU A 407 -24.43 5.40 -10.05
C GLU A 407 -24.58 6.87 -9.66
N PRO A 408 -25.70 7.51 -10.04
CA PRO A 408 -25.91 8.94 -9.81
C PRO A 408 -25.94 9.32 -8.31
N LEU A 409 -26.32 8.41 -7.41
CA LEU A 409 -26.30 8.68 -5.97
C LEU A 409 -24.86 8.79 -5.44
N PHE A 410 -23.97 7.86 -5.83
CA PHE A 410 -22.55 7.90 -5.46
C PHE A 410 -21.86 9.13 -6.07
N HIS A 411 -22.09 9.41 -7.34
CA HIS A 411 -21.58 10.62 -8.01
C HIS A 411 -22.07 11.91 -7.33
N THR A 412 -23.30 11.92 -6.81
CA THR A 412 -23.84 13.07 -6.08
C THR A 412 -23.08 13.31 -4.79
N VAL A 413 -22.84 12.27 -3.99
CA VAL A 413 -22.01 12.37 -2.76
C VAL A 413 -20.62 12.89 -3.10
N PHE A 414 -19.93 12.24 -4.06
CA PHE A 414 -18.59 12.63 -4.49
C PHE A 414 -18.51 14.09 -4.93
N SER A 415 -19.43 14.52 -5.80
CA SER A 415 -19.44 15.90 -6.30
C SER A 415 -19.78 16.93 -5.21
N THR A 416 -20.49 16.54 -4.13
CA THR A 416 -20.67 17.45 -2.98
C THR A 416 -19.36 17.60 -2.20
N PHE A 417 -18.66 16.49 -1.90
CA PHE A 417 -17.33 16.56 -1.27
C PHE A 417 -16.32 17.30 -2.15
N GLN A 418 -16.39 17.17 -3.46
CA GLN A 418 -15.52 17.90 -4.39
C GLN A 418 -15.68 19.43 -4.24
N ARG A 419 -16.93 19.90 -4.10
CA ARG A 419 -17.26 21.33 -3.90
C ARG A 419 -17.04 21.84 -2.47
N LEU A 420 -16.79 20.96 -1.51
CA LEU A 420 -16.55 21.33 -0.12
C LEU A 420 -15.39 22.32 -0.01
N ASN A 421 -15.64 23.49 0.57
CA ASN A 421 -14.63 24.50 0.81
C ASN A 421 -14.09 24.37 2.24
N LEU A 422 -12.76 24.26 2.37
CA LEU A 422 -12.06 24.09 3.65
C LEU A 422 -11.23 25.34 4.02
N THR A 423 -11.55 26.52 3.49
CA THR A 423 -10.84 27.78 3.80
C THR A 423 -11.00 28.25 5.25
N PHE A 424 -12.03 27.79 5.94
CA PHE A 424 -12.30 28.09 7.35
C PHE A 424 -12.68 26.79 8.06
N SER A 425 -12.39 26.65 9.35
CA SER A 425 -12.75 25.46 10.15
C SER A 425 -13.94 25.73 11.07
N ASP A 426 -15.06 26.18 10.50
CA ASP A 426 -16.30 26.38 11.25
C ASP A 426 -17.16 25.09 11.23
N PRO A 427 -17.67 24.61 12.39
CA PRO A 427 -18.61 23.49 12.45
C PRO A 427 -19.83 23.59 11.52
N ILE A 428 -20.21 24.80 11.11
CA ILE A 428 -21.28 25.04 10.12
C ILE A 428 -20.99 24.34 8.77
N ILE A 429 -19.72 24.10 8.44
CA ILE A 429 -19.33 23.45 7.19
C ILE A 429 -19.85 22.01 7.13
N VAL A 430 -19.80 21.28 8.25
CA VAL A 430 -20.35 19.92 8.31
C VAL A 430 -21.87 19.96 8.14
N LYS A 431 -22.54 20.90 8.83
CA LYS A 431 -24.00 21.09 8.70
C LYS A 431 -24.40 21.40 7.26
N GLN A 432 -23.65 22.26 6.59
CA GLN A 432 -23.89 22.64 5.21
C GLN A 432 -23.64 21.45 4.27
N LEU A 433 -22.54 20.70 4.45
CA LEU A 433 -22.24 19.51 3.68
C LEU A 433 -23.35 18.46 3.77
N VAL A 434 -23.81 18.16 4.99
CA VAL A 434 -24.90 17.21 5.24
C VAL A 434 -26.19 17.69 4.57
N LYS A 435 -26.56 18.96 4.75
CA LYS A 435 -27.74 19.56 4.14
C LYS A 435 -27.68 19.51 2.61
N ASP A 436 -26.52 19.77 2.02
CA ASP A 436 -26.32 19.73 0.58
C ASP A 436 -26.40 18.31 0.03
N ILE A 437 -25.80 17.32 0.71
CA ILE A 437 -25.94 15.91 0.34
C ILE A 437 -27.41 15.50 0.42
N GLN A 438 -28.09 15.77 1.55
CA GLN A 438 -29.50 15.42 1.75
C GLN A 438 -30.39 16.06 0.67
N THR A 439 -30.22 17.36 0.40
CA THR A 439 -31.00 18.07 -0.61
C THR A 439 -30.75 17.51 -2.02
N ARG A 440 -29.49 17.23 -2.36
CA ARG A 440 -29.15 16.74 -3.71
C ARG A 440 -29.57 15.28 -3.91
N LEU A 441 -29.45 14.43 -2.90
CA LEU A 441 -29.94 13.05 -2.95
C LEU A 441 -31.48 13.00 -3.00
N GLY A 442 -32.18 13.82 -2.22
CA GLY A 442 -33.64 13.91 -2.24
C GLY A 442 -34.21 14.32 -3.60
N ARG A 443 -33.47 15.11 -4.39
CA ARG A 443 -33.86 15.44 -5.79
C ARG A 443 -33.77 14.25 -6.74
N LEU A 444 -33.01 13.22 -6.37
CA LEU A 444 -32.80 12.00 -7.15
C LEU A 444 -33.69 10.84 -6.70
N GLU A 445 -34.25 10.90 -5.48
CA GLU A 445 -35.19 9.90 -4.97
C GLU A 445 -36.38 9.71 -5.94
N GLY A 446 -36.68 8.46 -6.27
CA GLY A 446 -37.76 8.09 -7.20
C GLY A 446 -37.53 8.43 -8.68
N ARG A 447 -36.41 9.09 -9.04
CA ARG A 447 -36.08 9.49 -10.42
C ARG A 447 -34.76 8.94 -10.93
N SER A 448 -33.97 8.35 -10.04
CA SER A 448 -32.61 7.88 -10.32
C SER A 448 -32.60 6.42 -10.79
N THR A 449 -31.74 6.12 -11.76
CA THR A 449 -31.42 4.75 -12.22
C THR A 449 -30.34 4.07 -11.37
N SER A 450 -29.94 4.66 -10.24
CA SER A 450 -28.95 4.06 -9.33
C SER A 450 -29.50 2.78 -8.74
N ASP A 451 -28.64 1.77 -8.63
CA ASP A 451 -29.00 0.52 -7.98
C ASP A 451 -29.30 0.73 -6.49
N CYS A 452 -28.73 1.76 -5.87
CA CYS A 452 -29.00 2.16 -4.50
C CYS A 452 -30.35 2.85 -4.30
N SER A 453 -31.05 3.22 -5.38
CA SER A 453 -32.43 3.73 -5.27
C SER A 453 -33.42 2.64 -4.86
N HIS A 454 -33.17 1.37 -5.22
CA HIS A 454 -34.04 0.24 -4.85
C HIS A 454 -33.70 -0.36 -3.48
N PHE A 455 -32.53 -0.05 -2.92
CA PHE A 455 -32.12 -0.52 -1.60
C PHE A 455 -32.94 0.11 -0.46
N GLY A 456 -33.58 1.26 -0.69
CA GLY A 456 -34.52 1.91 0.25
C GLY A 456 -33.88 2.60 1.46
N ALA A 457 -32.72 2.13 1.94
CA ALA A 457 -32.06 2.67 3.13
C ALA A 457 -30.75 3.44 2.85
N PHE A 458 -30.30 3.57 1.59
CA PHE A 458 -28.98 4.15 1.28
C PHE A 458 -28.80 5.56 1.85
N ASN A 459 -29.77 6.45 1.62
CA ASN A 459 -29.72 7.82 2.11
C ASN A 459 -29.70 7.86 3.64
N LEU A 460 -30.47 7.00 4.31
CA LEU A 460 -30.50 6.90 5.77
C LEU A 460 -29.14 6.43 6.33
N LEU A 461 -28.59 5.34 5.80
CA LEU A 461 -27.31 4.78 6.25
C LEU A 461 -26.12 5.72 6.01
N LEU A 462 -26.14 6.43 4.89
CA LEU A 462 -25.13 7.42 4.55
C LEU A 462 -25.21 8.63 5.50
N LEU A 463 -26.41 9.18 5.70
CA LEU A 463 -26.62 10.39 6.49
C LEU A 463 -26.48 10.14 7.99
N ASP A 464 -26.75 8.94 8.49
CA ASP A 464 -26.64 8.58 9.92
C ASP A 464 -25.23 8.92 10.48
N ARG A 465 -24.19 8.42 9.82
CA ARG A 465 -22.79 8.70 10.20
C ARG A 465 -22.45 10.18 10.10
N MET A 466 -22.90 10.87 9.05
CA MET A 466 -22.60 12.29 8.88
C MET A 466 -23.36 13.18 9.88
N ASN A 467 -24.59 12.81 10.23
CA ASN A 467 -25.39 13.52 11.25
C ASN A 467 -24.75 13.42 12.63
N SER A 468 -24.06 12.31 12.93
CA SER A 468 -23.31 12.17 14.18
C SER A 468 -22.21 13.23 14.34
N LEU A 469 -21.63 13.74 13.24
CA LEU A 469 -20.67 14.85 13.27
C LEU A 469 -21.32 16.22 13.48
N VAL A 470 -22.62 16.34 13.21
CA VAL A 470 -23.39 17.58 13.37
C VAL A 470 -23.93 17.73 14.80
N GLN A 471 -24.32 16.61 15.40
CA GLN A 471 -24.97 16.55 16.71
C GLN A 471 -23.98 16.66 17.88
N ASN A 472 -22.74 16.21 17.68
CA ASN A 472 -21.65 16.32 18.66
C ASN A 472 -20.81 17.58 18.42
#